data_AF-A0A9E2KLK9-F1
#
_entry.id   AF-A0A9E2KLK9-F1
#
_cell.length_a   1.000
_cell.length_b   1.000
_cell.length_c   1.000
_cell.angle_alpha   90.00
_cell.angle_beta   90.00
_cell.angle_gamma   90.00
#
_symmetry.space_group_name_H-M   'P 1'
#
loop_
_entity.id
_entity.type
_entity.pdbx_description
1 polymer ?
#
loop_
_entity_poly.entity_id
_entity_poly.type
_entity_poly.pdbx_seq_one_letter_code
_entity_poly.pdbx_strand_id
1 'polypeptide(L)'
;MLHRKKSSAPAEQEPAVQIGAPPRRPTLLLFLRSHWKALAAGGCLLAAAAALAVPWVLPRPAEKTAGLTEVLPVRREITRTLTSSGVLSAANSYSVTALTPGVVLSAAFEVGDSVEKGQVLYQIDSDAAVAGVETARLALEQAQRSYDEAAAAAEVRAPAGGTLVSYAVRAGDAVQPGQE
;
A
#
# COMPACT_ATOMS: atom_id res chain seq x y z
N MET A 1 23.38 -32.69 -29.31
CA MET A 1 24.67 -32.79 -30.05
C MET A 1 25.37 -31.45 -29.99
N LEU A 2 26.56 -31.43 -29.39
CA LEU A 2 27.51 -30.31 -29.35
C LEU A 2 28.09 -30.05 -30.75
N HIS A 3 28.31 -28.78 -31.11
CA HIS A 3 29.33 -28.22 -32.04
C HIS A 3 29.18 -26.69 -31.90
N ARG A 4 30.05 -25.86 -31.29
CA ARG A 4 31.52 -25.66 -31.26
C ARG A 4 32.14 -25.18 -32.59
N LYS A 5 32.35 -23.86 -32.70
CA LYS A 5 33.54 -23.16 -33.26
C LYS A 5 33.34 -21.65 -33.03
N LYS A 6 34.10 -20.96 -32.17
CA LYS A 6 35.54 -20.63 -32.18
C LYS A 6 35.90 -19.67 -33.32
N SER A 7 36.15 -18.40 -32.97
CA SER A 7 37.38 -17.75 -33.41
C SER A 7 37.76 -16.62 -32.45
N SER A 8 39.02 -16.64 -32.06
CA SER A 8 39.73 -15.80 -31.09
C SER A 8 40.63 -14.80 -31.82
N ALA A 9 41.02 -13.74 -31.10
CA ALA A 9 42.04 -12.74 -31.45
C ALA A 9 43.41 -13.33 -31.89
N PRO A 10 44.31 -12.53 -32.48
CA PRO A 10 45.39 -11.82 -31.73
C PRO A 10 45.67 -10.38 -32.27
N ALA A 11 46.16 -9.39 -31.51
CA ALA A 11 47.51 -9.13 -30.94
C ALA A 11 48.59 -8.65 -31.95
N GLU A 12 48.95 -7.37 -31.80
CA GLU A 12 50.28 -6.73 -31.75
C GLU A 12 51.39 -6.88 -32.82
N GLN A 13 51.99 -5.71 -33.08
CA GLN A 13 53.42 -5.38 -33.35
C GLN A 13 54.03 -5.34 -34.77
N GLU A 14 54.78 -4.25 -34.94
CA GLU A 14 55.70 -3.73 -35.98
C GLU A 14 56.38 -4.72 -36.95
N PRO A 15 56.90 -4.20 -38.09
CA PRO A 15 58.36 -4.05 -38.14
C PRO A 15 58.91 -2.87 -38.97
N ALA A 16 60.15 -2.54 -38.62
CA ALA A 16 61.31 -2.32 -39.50
C ALA A 16 61.54 -0.97 -40.19
N VAL A 17 62.45 -0.22 -39.56
CA VAL A 17 63.63 0.41 -40.16
C VAL A 17 64.11 -0.30 -41.45
N GLN A 18 64.35 0.46 -42.52
CA GLN A 18 65.34 0.10 -43.53
C GLN A 18 66.20 1.30 -43.96
N ILE A 19 67.49 1.04 -43.92
CA ILE A 19 68.65 1.91 -44.13
C ILE A 19 69.06 1.78 -45.60
N GLY A 20 69.23 2.91 -46.30
CA GLY A 20 69.86 2.99 -47.62
C GLY A 20 71.15 3.80 -47.54
N ALA A 21 72.27 3.12 -47.80
CA ALA A 21 73.65 3.57 -47.65
C ALA A 21 74.18 4.43 -48.85
N PRO A 22 75.40 5.01 -48.76
CA PRO A 22 75.89 6.22 -49.46
C PRO A 22 76.66 5.88 -50.76
N PRO A 23 77.23 6.84 -51.54
CA PRO A 23 78.52 7.51 -51.26
C PRO A 23 78.58 8.96 -51.86
N ARG A 24 79.58 9.85 -51.76
CA ARG A 24 81.04 9.80 -51.77
C ARG A 24 81.60 11.09 -51.14
N ARG A 25 82.67 10.96 -50.35
CA ARG A 25 83.63 12.04 -50.04
C ARG A 25 84.52 12.29 -51.27
N PRO A 26 85.09 13.49 -51.46
CA PRO A 26 86.42 13.76 -50.90
C PRO A 26 86.56 15.18 -50.33
N THR A 27 87.07 15.33 -49.11
CA THR A 27 88.49 15.64 -48.85
C THR A 27 88.86 17.09 -49.17
N LEU A 28 88.66 17.98 -48.19
CA LEU A 28 89.58 19.10 -47.95
C LEU A 28 89.41 19.63 -46.51
N LEU A 29 89.51 18.69 -45.56
CA LEU A 29 89.89 19.00 -44.19
C LEU A 29 91.35 19.45 -44.24
N LEU A 30 91.62 20.75 -44.34
CA LEU A 30 92.94 21.30 -43.95
C LEU A 30 93.04 22.83 -43.87
N PHE A 31 91.95 23.62 -43.94
CA PHE A 31 92.14 25.09 -44.01
C PHE A 31 91.29 26.01 -43.12
N LEU A 32 90.32 25.56 -42.33
CA LEU A 32 89.51 26.51 -41.53
C LEU A 32 89.60 26.32 -40.02
N ARG A 33 90.84 26.11 -39.55
CA ARG A 33 91.22 26.13 -38.14
C ARG A 33 91.70 27.51 -37.66
N SER A 34 91.50 28.58 -38.45
CA SER A 34 92.07 29.91 -38.16
C SER A 34 91.06 31.05 -37.92
N HIS A 35 89.75 30.89 -38.15
CA HIS A 35 88.79 32.02 -38.08
C HIS A 35 87.41 31.73 -37.42
N TRP A 36 87.30 30.71 -36.56
CA TRP A 36 86.01 30.23 -36.00
C TRP A 36 85.20 31.24 -35.13
N LYS A 37 85.82 32.28 -34.58
CA LYS A 37 85.13 33.24 -33.70
C LYS A 37 84.27 34.25 -34.49
N ALA A 38 84.55 34.47 -35.78
CA ALA A 38 83.82 35.44 -36.61
C ALA A 38 82.51 34.88 -37.19
N LEU A 39 82.38 33.56 -37.35
CA LEU A 39 81.17 32.91 -37.89
C LEU A 39 80.06 32.71 -36.85
N ALA A 40 80.43 32.56 -35.56
CA ALA A 40 79.45 32.36 -34.49
C ALA A 40 78.62 33.62 -34.17
N ALA A 41 79.21 34.81 -34.29
CA ALA A 41 78.53 36.07 -34.00
C ALA A 41 77.53 36.50 -35.10
N GLY A 42 77.83 36.20 -36.37
CA GLY A 42 76.95 36.52 -37.50
C GLY A 42 75.68 35.65 -37.58
N GLY A 43 75.75 34.39 -37.13
CA GLY A 43 74.63 33.46 -37.18
C GLY A 43 73.51 33.75 -36.18
N CYS A 44 73.84 34.20 -34.96
CA CYS A 44 72.83 34.50 -33.93
C CYS A 44 71.93 35.69 -34.29
N LEU A 45 72.45 36.69 -35.01
CA LEU A 45 71.67 37.87 -35.35
C LEU A 45 70.55 37.56 -36.37
N LEU A 46 70.79 36.63 -37.30
CA LEU A 46 69.78 36.20 -38.27
C LEU A 46 68.72 35.28 -37.65
N ALA A 47 69.08 34.44 -36.68
CA ALA A 47 68.12 33.58 -35.97
C ALA A 47 67.16 34.39 -35.09
N ALA A 48 67.65 35.45 -34.43
CA ALA A 48 66.82 36.32 -33.60
C ALA A 48 65.81 37.14 -34.43
N ALA A 49 66.22 37.62 -35.61
CA ALA A 49 65.32 38.35 -36.52
C ALA A 49 64.20 37.44 -37.08
N ALA A 50 64.52 36.18 -37.40
CA ALA A 50 63.51 35.22 -37.87
C ALA A 50 62.48 34.87 -36.77
N ALA A 51 62.90 34.72 -35.52
CA ALA A 51 62.02 34.38 -34.40
C ALA A 51 60.97 35.48 -34.09
N LEU A 52 61.33 36.76 -34.30
CA LEU A 52 60.42 37.89 -34.08
C LEU A 52 59.41 38.10 -35.23
N ALA A 53 59.73 37.65 -36.45
CA ALA A 53 58.81 37.76 -37.60
C ALA A 53 57.75 36.64 -37.66
N VAL A 54 57.99 35.49 -37.04
CA VAL A 54 57.09 34.32 -37.06
C VAL A 54 55.67 34.60 -36.53
N PRO A 55 55.45 35.34 -35.41
CA PRO A 55 54.08 35.60 -34.92
C PRO A 55 53.27 36.58 -35.78
N TRP A 56 53.89 37.26 -36.76
CA TRP A 56 53.19 38.16 -37.68
C TRP A 56 52.85 37.50 -39.03
N VAL A 57 53.59 36.46 -39.42
CA VAL A 57 53.43 35.82 -40.74
C VAL A 57 52.59 34.53 -40.67
N LEU A 58 52.44 33.89 -39.50
CA LEU A 58 51.59 32.70 -39.39
C LEU A 58 50.11 33.04 -39.12
N PRO A 59 49.17 32.49 -39.90
CA PRO A 59 47.74 32.61 -39.62
C PRO A 59 47.42 31.97 -38.27
N ARG A 60 46.74 32.74 -37.40
CA ARG A 60 46.31 32.28 -36.07
C ARG A 60 45.36 31.08 -36.24
N PRO A 61 45.55 29.98 -35.48
CA PRO A 61 44.62 28.86 -35.53
C PRO A 61 43.25 29.34 -35.04
N ALA A 62 42.23 29.16 -35.88
CA ALA A 62 40.85 29.46 -35.53
C ALA A 62 40.45 28.61 -34.30
N GLU A 63 40.10 29.28 -33.21
CA GLU A 63 39.56 28.63 -32.03
C GLU A 63 38.25 27.92 -32.41
N LYS A 64 38.20 26.61 -32.19
CA LYS A 64 37.01 25.80 -32.43
C LYS A 64 35.89 26.31 -31.52
N THR A 65 34.85 26.89 -32.11
CA THR A 65 33.60 27.22 -31.42
C THR A 65 33.08 25.95 -30.73
N ALA A 66 32.97 26.01 -29.40
CA ALA A 66 32.35 24.94 -28.61
C ALA A 66 30.93 24.71 -29.15
N GLY A 67 30.69 23.52 -29.71
CA GLY A 67 29.37 23.14 -30.21
C GLY A 67 28.39 23.06 -29.05
N LEU A 68 27.53 24.06 -28.92
CA LEU A 68 26.34 24.00 -28.09
C LEU A 68 25.31 23.16 -28.84
N THR A 69 25.06 21.95 -28.36
CA THR A 69 23.92 21.15 -28.83
C THR A 69 22.65 21.72 -28.20
N GLU A 70 21.99 22.60 -28.94
CA GLU A 70 20.71 23.19 -28.52
C GLU A 70 19.58 22.18 -28.75
N VAL A 71 18.92 21.75 -27.67
CA VAL A 71 17.76 20.85 -27.74
C VAL A 71 16.49 21.69 -27.64
N LEU A 72 15.68 21.68 -28.69
CA LEU A 72 14.40 22.40 -28.73
C LEU A 72 13.39 21.74 -27.75
N PRO A 73 12.69 22.52 -26.91
CA PRO A 73 11.74 21.98 -25.96
C PRO A 73 10.55 21.35 -26.68
N VAL A 74 10.30 20.06 -26.40
CA VAL A 74 9.15 19.32 -26.93
C VAL A 74 8.08 19.26 -25.85
N ARG A 75 6.84 19.66 -26.18
CA ARG A 75 5.69 19.47 -25.29
C ARG A 75 5.44 17.98 -25.07
N ARG A 76 5.53 17.55 -23.82
CA ARG A 76 5.20 16.20 -23.36
C ARG A 76 4.22 16.31 -22.20
N GLU A 77 3.41 15.28 -22.03
CA GLU A 77 2.52 15.17 -20.88
C GLU A 77 3.33 14.83 -19.63
N ILE A 78 3.16 15.63 -18.57
CA ILE A 78 3.81 15.40 -17.28
C ILE A 78 2.71 15.03 -16.30
N THR A 79 2.52 13.73 -16.08
CA THR A 79 1.56 13.24 -15.09
C THR A 79 2.22 13.27 -13.71
N ARG A 80 1.79 14.18 -12.84
CA ARG A 80 2.23 14.22 -11.45
C ARG A 80 1.27 13.40 -10.60
N THR A 81 1.68 12.20 -10.22
CA THR A 81 0.95 11.39 -9.25
C THR A 81 1.23 11.90 -7.84
N LEU A 82 0.17 12.21 -7.09
CA LEU A 82 0.26 12.55 -5.67
C LEU A 82 -0.31 11.36 -4.89
N THR A 83 0.58 10.60 -4.27
CA THR A 83 0.18 9.46 -3.45
C THR A 83 0.02 9.91 -2.00
N SER A 84 -1.20 9.84 -1.48
CA SER A 84 -1.50 10.07 -0.06
C SER A 84 -1.80 8.72 0.60
N SER A 85 -1.20 8.47 1.76
CA SER A 85 -1.61 7.35 2.62
C SER A 85 -2.81 7.75 3.47
N GLY A 86 -3.65 6.77 3.78
CA GLY A 86 -4.77 6.90 4.70
C GLY A 86 -5.01 5.56 5.38
N VAL A 87 -5.61 5.59 6.56
CA VAL A 87 -6.03 4.37 7.28
C VAL A 87 -7.48 4.07 6.95
N LEU A 88 -7.78 2.80 6.69
CA LEU A 88 -9.15 2.31 6.54
C LEU A 88 -9.67 1.96 7.94
N SER A 89 -10.80 2.55 8.31
CA SER A 89 -11.53 2.18 9.52
C SER A 89 -12.76 1.36 9.13
N ALA A 90 -13.17 0.44 10.01
CA ALA A 90 -14.40 -0.29 9.83
C ALA A 90 -15.59 0.69 9.73
N ALA A 91 -16.50 0.45 8.77
CA ALA A 91 -17.69 1.27 8.61
C ALA A 91 -18.61 1.17 9.84
N ASN A 92 -18.72 -0.02 10.44
CA ASN A 92 -19.42 -0.27 11.69
C ASN A 92 -18.66 -1.31 12.52
N SER A 93 -18.63 -1.13 13.84
CA SER A 93 -18.06 -2.07 14.81
C SER A 93 -19.08 -2.36 15.90
N TYR A 94 -19.29 -3.64 16.23
CA TYR A 94 -20.23 -4.06 17.27
C TYR A 94 -19.51 -4.94 18.30
N SER A 95 -19.82 -4.73 19.58
CA SER A 95 -19.39 -5.59 20.68
C SER A 95 -20.59 -6.38 21.17
N VAL A 96 -20.42 -7.70 21.30
CA VAL A 96 -21.47 -8.62 21.75
C VAL A 96 -21.15 -9.05 23.17
N THR A 97 -22.09 -8.86 24.09
CA THR A 97 -21.98 -9.26 25.49
C THR A 97 -23.15 -10.15 25.88
N ALA A 98 -22.89 -11.12 26.77
CA ALA A 98 -23.95 -11.95 27.32
C ALA A 98 -24.85 -11.13 28.25
N LEU A 99 -26.16 -11.28 28.10
CA LEU A 99 -27.16 -10.61 28.96
C LEU A 99 -27.49 -11.41 30.22
N THR A 100 -27.10 -12.67 30.28
CA THR A 100 -27.44 -13.59 31.38
C THR A 100 -26.21 -14.41 31.77
N PRO A 101 -25.98 -14.63 33.08
CA PRO A 101 -24.94 -15.56 33.53
C PRO A 101 -25.26 -16.98 33.06
N GLY A 102 -24.25 -17.69 32.60
CA GLY A 102 -24.36 -19.05 32.11
C GLY A 102 -23.06 -19.56 31.52
N VAL A 103 -23.06 -20.81 31.08
CA VAL A 103 -21.92 -21.45 30.43
C VAL A 103 -22.16 -21.48 28.93
N VAL A 104 -21.12 -21.16 28.15
CA VAL A 104 -21.19 -21.27 26.68
C VAL A 104 -21.18 -22.74 26.28
N LEU A 105 -22.24 -23.21 25.61
CA LEU A 105 -22.36 -24.58 25.12
C LEU A 105 -21.75 -24.76 23.74
N SER A 106 -21.90 -23.76 22.87
CA SER A 106 -21.36 -23.82 21.52
C SER A 106 -21.03 -22.42 20.99
N ALA A 107 -19.98 -22.40 20.17
CA ALA A 107 -19.55 -21.27 19.36
C ALA A 107 -19.24 -21.80 17.96
N ALA A 108 -20.19 -21.65 17.04
CA ALA A 108 -20.09 -22.23 15.69
C ALA A 108 -19.43 -21.25 14.69
N PHE A 109 -18.37 -20.58 15.11
CA PHE A 109 -17.66 -19.59 14.29
C PHE A 109 -16.19 -19.48 14.69
N GLU A 110 -15.36 -19.13 13.72
CA GLU A 110 -13.93 -18.90 13.90
C GLU A 110 -13.56 -17.43 13.69
N VAL A 111 -12.39 -17.04 14.20
CA VAL A 111 -11.87 -15.68 13.99
C VAL A 111 -11.55 -15.51 12.52
N GLY A 112 -12.23 -14.56 11.87
CA GLY A 112 -12.10 -14.30 10.44
C GLY A 112 -13.34 -14.69 9.63
N ASP A 113 -14.30 -15.38 10.24
CA ASP A 113 -15.56 -15.73 9.59
C ASP A 113 -16.45 -14.50 9.36
N SER A 114 -17.18 -14.51 8.24
CA SER A 114 -18.23 -13.55 7.96
C SER A 114 -19.52 -14.01 8.64
N VAL A 115 -20.14 -13.15 9.43
CA VAL A 115 -21.38 -13.43 10.15
C VAL A 115 -22.53 -12.56 9.63
N GLU A 116 -23.71 -13.16 9.50
CA GLU A 116 -24.91 -12.48 9.02
C GLU A 116 -25.77 -11.93 10.17
N LYS A 117 -26.63 -10.96 9.86
CA LYS A 117 -27.58 -10.41 10.84
C LYS A 117 -28.53 -11.51 11.32
N GLY A 118 -28.59 -11.70 12.64
CA GLY A 118 -29.47 -12.70 13.27
C GLY A 118 -28.87 -14.10 13.36
N GLN A 119 -27.64 -14.29 12.87
CA GLN A 119 -26.90 -15.52 13.09
C GLN A 119 -26.56 -15.71 14.57
N VAL A 120 -26.80 -16.91 15.09
CA VAL A 120 -26.44 -17.26 16.47
C VAL A 120 -24.93 -17.40 16.57
N LEU A 121 -24.31 -16.57 17.40
CA LEU A 121 -22.88 -16.63 17.68
C LEU A 121 -22.59 -17.62 18.81
N TYR A 122 -23.29 -17.46 19.93
CA TYR A 122 -23.14 -18.32 21.10
C TYR A 122 -24.48 -18.86 21.57
N GLN A 123 -24.48 -20.13 21.96
CA GLN A 123 -25.56 -20.69 22.78
C GLN A 123 -25.08 -20.77 24.22
N ILE A 124 -25.82 -20.13 25.11
CA ILE A 124 -25.53 -20.11 26.55
C ILE A 124 -26.56 -21.01 27.23
N ASP A 125 -26.11 -21.99 27.99
CA ASP A 125 -26.98 -22.68 28.93
C ASP A 125 -27.17 -21.77 30.14
N SER A 126 -28.42 -21.39 30.41
CA SER A 126 -28.73 -20.55 31.56
C SER A 126 -29.96 -21.07 32.27
N ASP A 127 -29.72 -21.88 33.30
CA ASP A 127 -30.74 -22.31 34.26
C ASP A 127 -31.50 -21.12 34.84
N ALA A 128 -30.83 -19.99 35.03
CA ALA A 128 -31.44 -18.75 35.52
C ALA A 128 -32.45 -18.16 34.52
N ALA A 129 -32.13 -18.17 33.21
CA ALA A 129 -33.07 -17.74 32.18
C ALA A 129 -34.28 -18.68 32.13
N VAL A 130 -34.05 -20.00 32.15
CA VAL A 130 -35.12 -21.01 32.11
C VAL A 130 -36.04 -20.87 33.33
N ALA A 131 -35.47 -20.79 34.54
CA ALA A 131 -36.24 -20.58 35.77
C ALA A 131 -37.05 -19.27 35.73
N GLY A 132 -36.49 -18.20 35.16
CA GLY A 132 -37.19 -16.93 34.97
C GLY A 132 -38.40 -17.05 34.03
N VAL A 133 -38.25 -17.78 32.91
CA VAL A 133 -39.35 -18.04 31.96
C VAL A 133 -40.46 -18.87 32.62
N GLU A 134 -40.12 -19.95 33.32
CA GLU A 134 -41.11 -20.78 34.01
C GLU A 134 -41.87 -20.00 35.08
N THR A 135 -41.15 -19.16 35.85
CA THR A 135 -41.78 -18.28 36.84
C THR A 135 -42.76 -17.30 36.18
N ALA A 136 -42.36 -16.66 35.09
CA ALA A 136 -43.21 -15.73 34.36
C ALA A 136 -44.44 -16.43 33.76
N ARG A 137 -44.27 -17.66 33.28
CA ARG A 137 -45.36 -18.50 32.77
C ARG A 137 -46.37 -18.85 33.86
N LEU A 138 -45.91 -19.32 35.02
CA LEU A 138 -46.79 -19.64 36.15
C LEU A 138 -47.55 -18.41 36.65
N ALA A 139 -46.89 -17.25 36.68
CA ALA A 139 -47.53 -15.98 37.02
C ALA A 139 -48.63 -15.61 36.01
N LEU A 140 -48.38 -15.80 34.71
CA LEU A 140 -49.37 -15.59 33.67
C LEU A 140 -50.58 -16.52 33.81
N GLU A 141 -50.35 -17.83 34.02
CA GLU A 141 -51.41 -18.83 34.21
C GLU A 141 -52.25 -18.54 35.46
N GLN A 142 -51.63 -18.04 36.53
CA GLN A 142 -52.35 -17.62 37.74
C GLN A 142 -53.18 -16.35 37.49
N ALA A 143 -52.62 -15.36 36.78
CA ALA A 143 -53.33 -14.14 36.44
C ALA A 143 -54.54 -14.41 35.52
N GLN A 144 -54.38 -15.31 34.55
CA GLN A 144 -55.47 -15.73 33.67
C GLN A 144 -56.58 -16.43 34.44
N ARG A 145 -56.25 -17.38 35.33
CA ARG A 145 -57.24 -18.03 36.19
C ARG A 145 -57.98 -17.03 37.07
N SER A 146 -57.26 -16.11 37.70
CA SER A 146 -57.88 -15.06 38.52
C SER A 146 -58.80 -14.15 37.70
N TYR A 147 -58.45 -13.87 36.44
CA TYR A 147 -59.31 -13.12 35.52
C TYR A 147 -60.58 -13.91 35.17
N ASP A 148 -60.44 -15.18 34.80
CA ASP A 148 -61.56 -16.05 34.45
C ASP A 148 -62.50 -16.26 35.64
N GLU A 149 -61.96 -16.44 36.84
CA GLU A 149 -62.73 -16.55 38.09
C GLU A 149 -63.49 -15.24 38.39
N ALA A 150 -62.85 -14.08 38.23
CA ALA A 150 -63.51 -12.79 38.42
C ALA A 150 -64.60 -12.53 37.37
N ALA A 151 -64.36 -12.91 36.12
CA ALA A 151 -65.34 -12.80 35.05
C ALA A 151 -66.53 -13.74 35.28
N ALA A 152 -66.28 -14.98 35.71
CA ALA A 152 -67.33 -15.93 36.05
C ALA A 152 -68.13 -15.48 37.28
N ALA A 153 -67.48 -14.86 38.27
CA ALA A 153 -68.15 -14.32 39.46
C ALA A 153 -69.10 -13.14 39.15
N ALA A 154 -68.93 -12.47 38.02
CA ALA A 154 -69.86 -11.42 37.57
C ALA A 154 -71.22 -11.98 37.12
N GLU A 155 -71.29 -13.27 36.78
CA GLU A 155 -72.50 -13.94 36.32
C GLU A 155 -72.85 -15.15 37.20
N VAL A 156 -73.90 -15.04 38.00
CA VAL A 156 -74.40 -16.17 38.79
C VAL A 156 -75.13 -17.15 37.87
N ARG A 157 -74.62 -18.39 37.79
CA ARG A 157 -75.19 -19.47 36.96
C ARG A 157 -75.78 -20.58 37.84
N ALA A 158 -76.85 -21.20 37.38
CA ALA A 158 -77.45 -22.33 38.08
C ALA A 158 -76.49 -23.55 38.05
N PRO A 159 -76.17 -24.18 39.20
CA PRO A 159 -75.28 -25.33 39.25
C PRO A 159 -75.90 -26.61 38.66
N ALA A 160 -77.24 -26.67 38.60
CA ALA A 160 -77.99 -27.79 38.03
C ALA A 160 -79.33 -27.31 37.44
N GLY A 161 -79.93 -28.11 36.56
CA GLY A 161 -81.24 -27.82 35.98
C GLY A 161 -82.37 -27.93 37.01
N GLY A 162 -83.33 -27.01 36.98
CA GLY A 162 -84.48 -26.97 37.89
C GLY A 162 -85.38 -25.75 37.65
N THR A 163 -86.33 -25.54 38.56
CA THR A 163 -87.26 -24.40 38.53
C THR A 163 -86.89 -23.40 39.63
N LEU A 164 -86.80 -22.11 39.28
CA LEU A 164 -86.54 -21.03 40.25
C LEU A 164 -87.80 -20.78 41.10
N VAL A 165 -87.70 -20.98 42.41
CA VAL A 165 -88.85 -20.88 43.35
C VAL A 165 -88.97 -19.48 43.96
N SER A 166 -87.85 -18.84 44.27
CA SER A 166 -87.79 -17.51 44.89
C SER A 166 -86.47 -16.81 44.57
N TYR A 167 -86.43 -15.48 44.71
CA TYR A 167 -85.22 -14.67 44.59
C TYR A 167 -85.29 -13.48 45.56
N ALA A 168 -84.15 -13.10 46.14
CA ALA A 168 -84.07 -12.07 47.19
C ALA A 168 -83.56 -10.69 46.70
N VAL A 169 -82.98 -10.63 45.49
CA VAL A 169 -82.33 -9.42 44.95
C VAL A 169 -83.04 -8.89 43.71
N ARG A 170 -83.13 -7.58 43.56
CA ARG A 170 -83.71 -6.88 42.41
C ARG A 170 -82.62 -6.18 41.59
N ALA A 171 -82.95 -5.86 40.33
CA ALA A 171 -82.04 -5.09 39.48
C ALA A 171 -81.76 -3.72 40.12
N GLY A 172 -80.48 -3.40 40.33
CA GLY A 172 -80.03 -2.18 41.00
C GLY A 172 -79.65 -2.36 42.48
N ASP A 173 -79.90 -3.53 43.07
CA ASP A 173 -79.45 -3.84 44.42
C ASP A 173 -77.93 -4.10 44.46
N ALA A 174 -77.26 -3.62 45.50
CA ALA A 174 -75.87 -3.94 45.76
C ALA A 174 -75.77 -5.30 46.48
N VAL A 175 -74.90 -6.18 46.00
CA VAL A 175 -74.67 -7.50 46.59
C VAL A 175 -73.22 -7.64 47.03
N GLN A 176 -73.01 -8.37 48.13
CA GLN A 176 -71.67 -8.70 48.64
C GLN A 176 -71.36 -10.20 48.42
N PRO A 177 -70.07 -10.59 48.32
CA PRO A 177 -69.69 -11.99 48.26
C PRO A 177 -70.26 -12.78 49.44
N GLY A 178 -71.02 -13.84 49.16
CA GLY A 178 -71.63 -14.71 50.18
C GLY A 178 -73.01 -14.27 50.70
N GLN A 179 -73.64 -13.27 50.08
CA GLN A 179 -75.02 -12.87 50.38
C GLN A 179 -76.02 -13.83 49.71
N GLU A 180 -77.01 -14.31 50.47
CA GLU A 180 -78.12 -15.19 50.01
C GLU A 180 -79.45 -14.44 49.85
#